data_AF-A0A6J4LN47-F1
#
_entry.id   AF-A0A6J4LN47-F1
#
_cell.length_a   1.000
_cell.length_b   1.000
_cell.length_c   1.000
_cell.angle_alpha   90.00
_cell.angle_beta   90.00
_cell.angle_gamma   90.00
#
_symmetry.space_group_name_H-M   'P 1'
#
loop_
_entity.id
_entity.type
_entity.pdbx_description
1 polymer ?
#
loop_
_entity_poly.entity_id
_entity_poly.type
_entity_poly.pdbx_seq_one_letter_code
_entity_poly.pdbx_strand_id
1 'polypeptide(L)'
;MLELGKAVLKPIGDNQRYDLVIDDGGTFKRVQCKTAQIGRGGEYLCFPVCSSYNHTGHGKRGYRGECDVFAVYYPPDRSIYLVPVDECGATEVKLRFTPPKNGQRIGVRYAADYRI
;
A
#
# COMPACT_ATOMS: atom_id res chain seq x y z
N MET A 1 6.13 8.39 -8.48
CA MET A 1 5.27 7.95 -9.61
C MET A 1 5.56 8.73 -10.87
N LEU A 2 5.33 10.06 -10.89
CA LEU A 2 5.68 10.91 -12.03
C LEU A 2 7.19 10.88 -12.33
N GLU A 3 8.03 11.00 -11.29
CA GLU A 3 9.49 10.86 -11.41
C GLU A 3 9.94 9.45 -11.84
N LEU A 4 9.06 8.45 -11.74
CA LEU A 4 9.31 7.08 -12.21
C LEU A 4 8.81 6.86 -13.64
N GLY A 5 8.46 7.93 -14.37
CA GLY A 5 7.99 7.87 -15.76
C GLY A 5 6.58 7.29 -15.94
N LYS A 6 5.81 7.13 -14.86
CA LYS A 6 4.44 6.59 -14.96
C LYS A 6 3.44 7.67 -15.33
N ALA A 7 2.51 7.35 -16.22
CA ALA A 7 1.35 8.19 -16.49
C ALA A 7 0.39 8.13 -15.30
N VAL A 8 0.05 9.30 -14.75
CA VAL A 8 -0.79 9.42 -13.54
C VAL A 8 -1.97 10.34 -13.83
N LEU A 9 -3.17 9.86 -13.49
CA LEU A 9 -4.40 10.64 -13.49
C LEU A 9 -4.78 10.96 -12.04
N LYS A 10 -5.14 12.22 -11.78
CA LYS A 10 -5.64 12.64 -10.46
C LYS A 10 -7.16 12.81 -10.54
N PRO A 11 -7.95 12.12 -9.68
CA PRO A 11 -9.39 12.35 -9.62
C PRO A 11 -9.68 13.79 -9.16
N ILE A 12 -10.76 14.37 -9.68
CA ILE A 12 -11.27 15.67 -9.24
C ILE A 12 -12.27 15.45 -8.09
N GLY A 13 -11.94 15.94 -6.90
CA GLY A 13 -12.76 15.86 -5.68
C GLY A 13 -12.14 15.00 -4.57
N ASP A 14 -12.44 15.33 -3.30
CA ASP A 14 -11.78 14.76 -2.10
C ASP A 14 -12.45 13.50 -1.52
N ASN A 15 -13.52 13.00 -2.14
CA ASN A 15 -14.34 11.91 -1.56
C ASN A 15 -14.05 10.52 -2.19
N GLN A 16 -12.95 10.38 -2.92
CA GLN A 16 -12.55 9.11 -3.54
C GLN A 16 -11.70 8.27 -2.58
N ARG A 17 -11.83 6.94 -2.65
CA ARG A 17 -11.05 5.98 -1.84
C ARG A 17 -9.67 5.65 -2.41
N TYR A 18 -9.23 6.41 -3.40
CA TYR A 18 -7.93 6.32 -4.03
C TYR A 18 -7.44 7.74 -4.31
N ASP A 19 -6.12 7.95 -4.25
CA ASP A 19 -5.53 9.28 -4.41
C ASP A 19 -5.18 9.58 -5.87
N LEU A 20 -4.87 8.53 -6.65
CA LEU A 20 -4.46 8.65 -8.04
C LEU A 20 -4.77 7.37 -8.81
N VAL A 21 -4.71 7.45 -10.14
CA VAL A 21 -4.77 6.30 -11.04
C VAL A 21 -3.48 6.25 -11.84
N ILE A 22 -2.89 5.06 -11.94
CA ILE A 22 -1.75 4.80 -12.84
C ILE A 22 -2.31 4.26 -14.16
N ASP A 23 -1.89 4.87 -15.26
CA ASP A 23 -2.09 4.35 -16.61
C ASP A 23 -0.82 3.62 -17.07
N ASP A 24 -0.95 2.34 -17.35
CA ASP A 24 0.13 1.46 -17.82
C ASP A 24 0.08 1.24 -19.35
N GLY A 25 -0.64 2.10 -20.08
CA GLY A 25 -0.78 2.03 -21.54
C GLY A 25 -1.86 1.07 -22.04
N GLY A 26 -2.76 0.63 -21.15
CA GLY A 26 -3.82 -0.33 -21.49
C GLY A 26 -4.69 -0.75 -20.31
N THR A 27 -4.23 -0.54 -19.08
CA THR A 27 -5.05 -0.71 -17.87
C THR A 27 -4.89 0.48 -16.94
N PHE A 28 -6.00 0.87 -16.33
CA PHE A 28 -6.02 1.87 -15.26
C PHE A 28 -6.04 1.17 -13.92
N LYS A 29 -5.08 1.49 -13.05
CA LYS A 29 -5.01 0.98 -11.68
C LYS A 29 -5.29 2.11 -10.71
N ARG A 30 -6.36 1.99 -9.92
CA ARG A 30 -6.68 2.91 -8.82
C ARG A 30 -5.72 2.67 -7.68
N VAL A 31 -5.04 3.73 -7.24
CA VAL A 31 -3.97 3.68 -6.26
C VAL A 31 -4.31 4.50 -5.04
N GLN A 32 -4.25 3.85 -3.87
CA GLN A 32 -4.25 4.54 -2.59
C GLN A 32 -2.80 4.68 -2.10
N CYS A 33 -2.38 5.91 -1.83
CA CYS A 33 -1.09 6.23 -1.25
C CYS A 33 -1.12 6.01 0.27
N LYS A 34 -0.06 5.41 0.80
CA LYS A 34 0.18 5.23 2.23
C LYS A 34 1.63 5.57 2.55
N THR A 35 1.87 5.98 3.79
CA THR A 35 3.22 6.15 4.31
C THR A 35 3.57 4.95 5.17
N ALA A 36 4.69 4.30 4.86
CA ALA A 36 5.23 3.22 5.69
C ALA A 36 5.96 3.76 6.91
N GLN A 37 5.91 2.99 7.99
CA GLN A 37 6.74 3.16 9.17
C GLN A 37 7.65 1.95 9.34
N ILE A 38 8.83 2.17 9.89
CA ILE A 38 9.75 1.08 10.20
C ILE A 38 9.28 0.34 11.46
N GLY A 39 9.20 -0.99 11.36
CA GLY A 39 8.84 -1.87 12.45
C GLY A 39 9.92 -1.95 13.52
N ARG A 40 9.53 -2.42 14.71
CA ARG A 40 10.45 -2.61 15.84
C ARG A 40 11.62 -3.50 15.42
N GLY A 41 12.85 -3.01 15.60
CA GLY A 41 14.08 -3.71 15.23
C GLY A 41 14.55 -3.50 13.80
N GLY A 42 13.85 -2.71 12.97
CA GLY A 42 14.29 -2.38 11.62
C GLY A 42 14.10 -3.50 10.59
N GLU A 43 13.38 -4.55 10.94
CA GLU A 43 13.30 -5.80 10.16
C GLU A 43 12.22 -5.77 9.06
N TYR A 44 11.29 -4.80 9.12
CA TYR A 44 10.18 -4.66 8.19
C TYR A 44 9.64 -3.23 8.16
N LEU A 45 8.90 -2.90 7.11
CA LEU A 45 8.01 -1.75 7.02
C LEU A 45 6.58 -2.18 7.30
N CYS A 46 5.80 -1.35 8.00
CA CYS A 46 4.37 -1.55 8.16
C CYS A 46 3.55 -0.33 7.74
N PHE A 47 2.32 -0.59 7.28
CA PHE A 47 1.37 0.45 6.91
C PHE A 47 -0.08 -0.06 7.10
N PRO A 48 -1.02 0.84 7.45
CA PRO A 48 -2.42 0.48 7.60
C PRO A 48 -3.10 0.29 6.24
N VAL A 49 -3.86 -0.79 6.12
CA VAL A 49 -4.67 -1.15 4.95
C VAL A 49 -6.17 -1.08 5.24
N CYS A 50 -6.56 -0.36 6.30
CA CYS A 50 -7.94 -0.03 6.59
C CYS A 50 -8.10 1.48 6.77
N SER A 51 -9.18 2.05 6.22
CA SER A 51 -9.63 3.38 6.59
C SER A 51 -10.44 3.29 7.89
N SER A 52 -9.97 3.93 8.95
CA SER A 52 -10.78 4.11 10.17
C SER A 52 -11.84 5.17 9.90
N TYR A 53 -13.07 4.76 9.58
CA TYR A 53 -14.21 5.67 9.49
C TYR A 53 -14.81 5.91 10.89
N ASN A 54 -13.97 6.38 11.81
CA ASN A 54 -14.35 6.55 13.22
C ASN A 54 -15.32 7.71 13.45
N HIS A 55 -15.69 8.46 12.40
CA HIS A 55 -16.60 9.60 12.48
C HIS A 55 -18.07 9.28 12.22
N THR A 56 -18.45 8.08 11.72
CA THR A 56 -19.89 7.76 11.47
C THR A 56 -20.36 6.40 12.00
N GLY A 57 -19.59 5.72 12.86
CA GLY A 57 -20.04 4.47 13.48
C GLY A 57 -20.13 3.25 12.55
N HIS A 58 -19.52 3.31 11.36
CA HIS A 58 -19.37 2.15 10.47
C HIS A 58 -17.97 1.57 10.65
N GLY A 59 -17.88 0.27 10.97
CA GLY A 59 -16.64 -0.40 11.36
C GLY A 59 -15.53 -0.42 10.30
N LYS A 60 -14.45 -1.17 10.57
CA LYS A 60 -13.30 -1.32 9.65
C LYS A 60 -13.76 -1.93 8.32
N ARG A 61 -13.72 -1.14 7.24
CA ARG A 61 -13.97 -1.62 5.87
C ARG A 61 -12.64 -1.75 5.13
N GLY A 62 -12.39 -2.93 4.56
CA GLY A 62 -11.24 -3.17 3.70
C GLY A 62 -11.43 -2.51 2.32
N TYR A 63 -10.34 -2.27 1.62
CA TYR A 63 -10.34 -1.60 0.31
C TYR A 63 -10.62 -2.52 -0.88
N ARG A 64 -10.97 -3.79 -0.65
CA ARG A 64 -11.16 -4.77 -1.71
C ARG A 64 -12.29 -4.34 -2.66
N GLY A 65 -11.96 -4.08 -3.92
CA GLY A 65 -12.86 -3.53 -4.94
C GLY A 65 -12.91 -1.99 -5.03
N GLU A 66 -12.29 -1.27 -4.09
CA GLU A 66 -12.31 0.19 -4.01
C GLU A 66 -11.03 0.83 -4.55
N CYS A 67 -9.88 0.16 -4.35
CA CYS A 67 -8.64 0.43 -5.06
C CYS A 67 -7.97 -0.88 -5.46
N ASP A 68 -7.05 -0.80 -6.42
CA ASP A 68 -6.41 -1.98 -7.01
C ASP A 68 -5.02 -2.22 -6.37
N VAL A 69 -4.31 -1.13 -6.02
CA VAL A 69 -2.95 -1.20 -5.48
C VAL A 69 -2.74 -0.13 -4.38
N PHE A 70 -1.97 -0.47 -3.34
CA PHE A 70 -1.40 0.51 -2.42
C PHE A 70 -0.03 0.97 -2.89
N ALA A 71 0.15 2.29 -3.06
CA ALA A 71 1.48 2.88 -3.22
C ALA A 71 2.01 3.33 -1.85
N VAL A 72 3.00 2.61 -1.35
CA VAL A 72 3.54 2.81 -0.01
C VAL A 72 4.86 3.55 -0.12
N TYR A 73 4.93 4.76 0.41
CA TYR A 73 6.13 5.58 0.44
C TYR A 73 6.86 5.43 1.78
N TYR A 74 8.18 5.20 1.74
CA TYR A 74 9.04 5.21 2.92
C TYR A 74 9.96 6.45 2.86
N PRO A 75 9.69 7.51 3.65
CA PRO A 75 10.40 8.78 3.54
C PRO A 75 11.93 8.72 3.73
N PRO A 76 12.48 7.93 4.68
CA PRO A 76 13.92 7.96 4.97
C PRO A 76 14.84 7.62 3.80
N ASP A 77 14.44 6.70 2.92
CA ASP A 77 15.22 6.30 1.74
C ASP A 77 14.51 6.62 0.41
N ARG A 78 13.38 7.33 0.49
CA ARG A 78 12.52 7.71 -0.64
C ARG A 78 12.02 6.52 -1.46
N SER A 79 11.98 5.31 -0.88
CA SER A 79 11.48 4.12 -1.58
C SER A 79 9.97 4.13 -1.73
N ILE A 80 9.51 3.56 -2.84
CA ILE A 80 8.10 3.36 -3.13
C ILE A 80 7.86 1.85 -3.33
N TYR A 81 6.80 1.34 -2.73
CA TYR A 81 6.38 -0.06 -2.87
C TYR A 81 4.95 -0.11 -3.41
N LEU A 82 4.69 -0.96 -4.41
CA LEU A 82 3.35 -1.20 -4.95
C LEU A 82 2.82 -2.54 -4.46
N VAL A 83 1.84 -2.52 -3.56
CA VAL A 83 1.28 -3.74 -2.96
C VAL A 83 -0.15 -3.96 -3.45
N PRO A 84 -0.46 -5.08 -4.15
CA PRO A 84 -1.83 -5.38 -4.59
C PRO A 84 -2.79 -5.49 -3.41
N VAL A 85 -3.98 -4.89 -3.54
CA VAL A 85 -4.98 -4.88 -2.45
C VAL A 85 -5.49 -6.29 -2.16
N ASP A 86 -5.61 -7.15 -3.17
CA ASP A 86 -6.02 -8.55 -3.00
C ASP A 86 -5.04 -9.39 -2.21
N GLU A 87 -3.78 -8.97 -2.15
CA GLU A 87 -2.78 -9.62 -1.31
C GLU A 87 -2.80 -9.07 0.12
N CYS A 88 -3.54 -8.00 0.41
CA CYS A 88 -3.53 -7.34 1.71
C CYS A 88 -4.53 -7.98 2.70
N GLY A 89 -4.14 -8.02 3.98
CA GLY A 89 -5.05 -8.41 5.07
C GLY A 89 -6.05 -7.30 5.42
N ALA A 90 -6.80 -7.49 6.51
CA ALA A 90 -7.88 -6.57 6.87
C ALA A 90 -7.45 -5.29 7.62
N THR A 91 -6.23 -5.22 8.15
CA THR A 91 -5.83 -4.16 9.10
C THR A 91 -4.47 -3.53 8.79
N GLU A 92 -3.42 -4.34 8.77
CA GLU A 92 -2.04 -3.89 8.57
C GLU A 92 -1.30 -4.87 7.65
N VAL A 93 -0.42 -4.33 6.81
CA VAL A 93 0.53 -5.12 6.01
C VAL A 93 1.96 -4.85 6.48
N LYS A 94 2.77 -5.90 6.47
CA LYS A 94 4.19 -5.86 6.81
C LYS A 94 5.03 -6.30 5.60
N LEU A 95 5.94 -5.45 5.16
CA LEU A 95 6.93 -5.72 4.12
C LEU A 95 8.28 -5.97 4.79
N ARG A 96 8.76 -7.20 4.75
CA ARG A 96 9.96 -7.63 5.47
C ARG A 96 11.23 -7.41 4.66
N PHE A 97 12.29 -6.96 5.33
CA PHE A 97 13.66 -6.98 4.78
C PHE A 97 14.37 -8.28 5.11
N THR A 98 14.03 -8.89 6.25
CA THR A 98 14.62 -10.15 6.73
C THR A 98 13.55 -11.22 6.98
N PRO A 99 13.90 -12.51 6.82
CA PRO A 99 12.98 -13.61 7.14
C PRO A 99 12.45 -13.52 8.57
N PRO A 100 11.20 -13.93 8.82
CA PRO A 100 10.64 -13.94 10.17
C PRO A 100 11.38 -14.90 11.09
N LYS A 101 11.74 -14.41 12.29
CA LYS A 101 12.42 -15.18 13.35
C LYS A 101 11.67 -16.45 13.75
N ASN A 102 10.35 -16.45 13.64
CA ASN A 102 9.51 -17.61 13.98
C ASN A 102 9.37 -18.62 12.83
N GLY A 103 10.13 -18.49 11.74
CA GLY A 103 10.11 -19.42 10.61
C GLY A 103 8.82 -19.40 9.79
N GLN A 104 7.97 -18.38 9.96
CA GLN A 104 6.73 -18.23 9.19
C GLN A 104 7.05 -18.16 7.69
N ARG A 105 6.37 -19.00 6.89
CA ARG A 105 6.55 -19.02 5.42
C ARG A 105 5.32 -18.52 4.66
N ILE A 106 4.14 -18.68 5.23
CA ILE A 106 2.87 -18.30 4.60
C ILE A 106 2.53 -16.84 4.96
N GLY A 107 2.15 -16.04 3.96
CA GLY A 107 1.74 -14.64 4.14
C GLY A 107 2.89 -13.67 4.44
N VAL A 108 4.14 -14.10 4.18
CA VAL A 108 5.32 -13.24 4.25
C VAL A 108 5.44 -12.48 2.94
N ARG A 109 5.60 -11.16 3.04
CA ARG A 109 5.82 -10.25 1.91
C ARG A 109 7.19 -9.64 2.08
N TYR A 110 8.11 -9.85 1.14
CA TYR A 110 9.41 -9.19 1.19
C TYR A 110 9.35 -7.84 0.50
N ALA A 111 9.97 -6.82 1.11
CA ALA A 111 9.95 -5.47 0.57
C ALA A 111 10.55 -5.38 -0.85
N ALA A 112 11.52 -6.26 -1.16
CA ALA A 112 12.15 -6.33 -2.47
C ALA A 112 11.16 -6.68 -3.60
N ASP A 113 10.15 -7.51 -3.32
CA ASP A 113 9.20 -8.00 -4.33
C ASP A 113 8.22 -6.91 -4.81
N TYR A 114 8.04 -5.86 -4.00
CA TYR A 114 7.07 -4.79 -4.26
C TYR A 114 7.72 -3.45 -4.58
N ARG A 115 9.05 -3.34 -4.47
CA ARG A 115 9.77 -2.08 -4.68
C ARG A 115 9.76 -1.70 -6.16
N ILE A 116 9.54 -0.42 -6.45
CA ILE A 116 9.62 0.16 -7.80
C ILE A 116 10.62 1.31 -7.89
#